data_AF-A0A839E3Z7-F1
#
_entry.id   AF-A0A839E3Z7-F1
#
_cell.length_a   1.000
_cell.length_b   1.000
_cell.length_c   1.000
_cell.angle_alpha   90.00
_cell.angle_beta   90.00
_cell.angle_gamma   90.00
#
_symmetry.space_group_name_H-M   'P 1'
#
loop_
_entity.id
_entity.type
_entity.pdbx_description
1 polymer ?
#
loop_
_entity_poly.entity_id
_entity_poly.type
_entity_poly.pdbx_seq_one_letter_code
_entity_poly.pdbx_strand_id
1 'polypeptide(L)'
;MTDSPLHQFTSHVAGKNAKVSIYADRVEWNVARGVSGAKVTAGIMTVGLSMLATGVKNGKAGSEMIPIKSITSVTTARDGMLNSRVSVITAGNTVDFRVSHAEAKTVQDTLTRLILGRPLDGQLAPAEPVAAAVAAPLVDVAAQLEKLASLRDAGVLTEEEFAAKKTELLARM
;
A
#
# COMPACT_ATOMS: atom_id res chain seq x y z
N MET A 1 -3.36 -1.68 -17.80
CA MET A 1 -2.76 -2.45 -16.70
C MET A 1 -1.39 -1.84 -16.44
N THR A 2 -1.19 -1.21 -15.30
CA THR A 2 0.15 -0.73 -14.90
C THR A 2 0.99 -1.95 -14.57
N ASP A 3 1.81 -2.40 -15.53
CA ASP A 3 2.67 -3.59 -15.38
C ASP A 3 3.91 -3.34 -14.51
N SER A 4 4.07 -2.11 -14.02
CA SER A 4 5.20 -1.73 -13.17
C SER A 4 4.83 -1.90 -11.69
N PRO A 5 5.57 -2.72 -10.93
CA PRO A 5 5.37 -2.84 -9.49
C PRO A 5 5.77 -1.55 -8.80
N LEU A 6 4.93 -1.11 -7.86
CA LEU A 6 5.15 0.08 -7.02
C LEU A 6 6.28 -0.13 -6.03
N HIS A 7 6.39 -1.35 -5.52
CA HIS A 7 7.42 -1.71 -4.55
C HIS A 7 7.76 -3.20 -4.66
N GLN A 8 9.04 -3.53 -4.57
CA GLN A 8 9.54 -4.91 -4.59
C GLN A 8 10.48 -5.13 -3.42
N PHE A 9 10.31 -6.24 -2.72
CA PHE A 9 11.17 -6.62 -1.61
C PHE A 9 11.33 -8.14 -1.52
N THR A 10 12.39 -8.58 -0.83
CA THR A 10 12.57 -10.00 -0.51
C THR A 10 12.00 -10.27 0.87
N SER A 11 11.07 -11.20 0.97
CA SER A 11 10.48 -11.62 2.22
C SER A 11 10.89 -13.03 2.59
N HIS A 12 11.08 -13.29 3.89
CA HIS A 12 11.22 -14.63 4.40
C HIS A 12 9.85 -15.22 4.75
N VAL A 13 9.33 -16.12 3.91
CA VAL A 13 8.06 -16.81 4.12
C VAL A 13 8.33 -18.28 4.41
N ALA A 14 7.95 -18.76 5.59
CA ALA A 14 8.13 -20.16 6.03
C ALA A 14 9.58 -20.70 5.88
N GLY A 15 10.59 -19.85 6.15
CA GLY A 15 12.00 -20.23 6.07
C GLY A 15 12.62 -20.19 4.67
N LYS A 16 11.90 -19.68 3.68
CA LYS A 16 12.41 -19.47 2.30
C LYS A 16 12.34 -18.00 1.91
N ASN A 17 13.28 -17.58 1.07
CA ASN A 17 13.19 -16.29 0.39
C ASN A 17 12.08 -16.33 -0.66
N ALA A 18 11.19 -15.34 -0.60
CA ALA A 18 10.16 -15.07 -1.56
C ALA A 18 10.35 -13.66 -2.10
N LYS A 19 10.34 -13.51 -3.42
CA LYS A 19 10.35 -12.17 -4.03
C LYS A 19 8.90 -11.68 -4.09
N VAL A 20 8.62 -10.58 -3.39
CA VAL A 20 7.29 -9.98 -3.30
C VAL A 20 7.25 -8.71 -4.13
N SER A 21 6.21 -8.55 -4.93
CA SER A 21 5.95 -7.37 -5.75
C SER A 21 4.56 -6.82 -5.44
N ILE A 22 4.50 -5.55 -5.06
CA ILE A 22 3.25 -4.82 -4.82
C ILE A 22 2.92 -4.02 -6.06
N TYR A 23 1.74 -4.26 -6.63
CA TYR A 23 1.13 -3.48 -7.70
C TYR A 23 -0.04 -2.67 -7.15
N ALA A 24 -0.59 -1.78 -7.96
CA ALA A 24 -1.73 -0.96 -7.57
C ALA A 24 -3.01 -1.77 -7.25
N ASP A 25 -3.16 -2.92 -7.90
CA ASP A 25 -4.34 -3.76 -7.85
C ASP A 25 -4.13 -5.10 -7.14
N ARG A 26 -2.87 -5.55 -6.98
CA ARG A 26 -2.52 -6.85 -6.41
C ARG A 26 -1.15 -6.90 -5.76
N VAL A 27 -0.94 -7.88 -4.90
CA VAL A 27 0.36 -8.28 -4.34
C VAL A 27 0.68 -9.66 -4.86
N GLU A 28 1.84 -9.84 -5.49
CA GLU A 28 2.32 -11.12 -6.00
C GLU A 28 3.59 -11.54 -5.27
N TRP A 29 3.75 -12.83 -5.02
CA TRP A 29 5.03 -13.36 -4.56
C TRP A 29 5.32 -14.74 -5.12
N ASN A 30 6.60 -15.00 -5.33
CA ASN A 30 7.08 -16.30 -5.77
C ASN A 30 7.95 -16.93 -4.68
N VAL A 31 7.50 -18.06 -4.14
CA VAL A 31 8.28 -18.87 -3.21
C VAL A 31 9.04 -19.92 -4.01
N ALA A 32 10.36 -19.80 -4.06
CA ALA A 32 11.20 -20.78 -4.76
C ALA A 32 10.97 -22.20 -4.21
N ARG A 33 10.90 -23.20 -5.10
CA ARG A 33 10.92 -24.62 -4.72
C ARG A 33 12.28 -24.95 -4.11
N GLY A 34 12.41 -24.78 -2.81
CA GLY A 34 13.58 -25.25 -2.07
C GLY A 34 13.64 -26.78 -2.10
N VAL A 35 14.53 -27.33 -2.93
CA VAL A 35 15.06 -28.68 -2.73
C VAL A 35 16.10 -28.55 -1.62
N SER A 36 15.80 -29.07 -0.44
CA SER A 36 16.74 -29.03 0.68
C SER A 36 18.03 -29.79 0.30
N GLY A 37 19.18 -29.11 0.31
CA GLY A 37 20.49 -29.73 0.04
C GLY A 37 20.86 -30.84 1.03
N ALA A 38 20.31 -30.82 2.25
CA ALA A 38 20.45 -31.91 3.22
C ALA A 38 19.78 -33.22 2.78
N LYS A 39 18.83 -33.17 1.83
CA LYS A 39 18.12 -34.35 1.31
C LYS A 39 18.89 -35.08 0.20
N VAL A 40 19.79 -34.38 -0.50
CA VAL A 40 20.66 -35.01 -1.51
C VAL A 40 21.74 -35.84 -0.82
N THR A 41 22.32 -35.35 0.28
CA THR A 41 23.37 -36.07 1.01
C THR A 41 22.84 -37.30 1.76
N ALA A 42 21.63 -37.24 2.32
CA ALA A 42 20.99 -38.39 2.98
C ALA A 42 20.47 -39.46 2.00
N GLY A 43 20.11 -39.06 0.77
CA GLY A 43 19.63 -39.99 -0.26
C GLY A 43 20.73 -40.83 -0.91
N ILE A 44 21.97 -40.34 -0.95
CA ILE A 44 23.10 -41.07 -1.55
C ILE A 44 23.68 -42.12 -0.60
N MET A 45 23.59 -41.91 0.72
CA MET A 45 24.20 -42.82 1.71
C MET A 45 23.29 -43.98 2.17
N THR A 46 22.01 -43.98 1.80
CA THR A 46 21.06 -45.01 2.29
C THR A 46 20.13 -45.46 1.17
N VAL A 47 20.67 -46.25 0.23
CA VAL A 47 19.96 -46.82 -0.95
C VAL A 47 18.67 -47.61 -0.60
N GLY A 48 18.36 -47.87 0.67
CA GLY A 48 17.36 -48.89 1.02
C GLY A 48 16.04 -48.49 1.69
N LEU A 49 15.94 -47.41 2.49
CA LEU A 49 14.77 -47.32 3.40
C LEU A 49 14.28 -45.93 3.85
N SER A 50 14.97 -44.83 3.53
CA SER A 50 14.74 -43.57 4.27
C SER A 50 13.98 -42.46 3.53
N MET A 51 13.43 -42.70 2.34
CA MET A 51 12.60 -41.67 1.67
C MET A 51 11.24 -41.41 2.36
N LEU A 52 10.74 -42.33 3.17
CA LEU A 52 9.46 -42.16 3.89
C LEU A 52 9.61 -41.48 5.27
N ALA A 53 10.82 -41.41 5.83
CA ALA A 53 11.04 -40.95 7.20
C ALA A 53 11.27 -39.44 7.33
N THR A 54 11.60 -38.73 6.25
CA THR A 54 11.64 -37.26 6.30
C THR A 54 10.26 -36.73 5.99
N GLY A 55 9.41 -36.61 7.01
CA GLY A 55 8.09 -35.96 6.91
C GLY A 55 8.18 -34.66 6.12
N VAL A 56 7.80 -34.72 4.85
CA VAL A 56 7.82 -33.58 3.95
C VAL A 56 6.60 -32.75 4.28
N LYS A 57 6.74 -31.83 5.24
CA LYS A 57 5.80 -30.71 5.32
C LYS A 57 5.93 -29.96 4.00
N ASN A 58 4.90 -30.02 3.16
CA ASN A 58 4.78 -29.31 1.90
C ASN A 58 5.07 -27.83 2.11
N GLY A 59 6.31 -27.40 1.92
CA GLY A 59 6.65 -25.99 1.89
C GLY A 59 6.08 -25.43 0.59
N LYS A 60 4.90 -24.80 0.67
CA LYS A 60 4.17 -24.13 -0.41
C LYS A 60 5.17 -23.41 -1.31
N ALA A 61 5.34 -23.93 -2.52
CA ALA A 61 6.25 -23.37 -3.49
C ALA A 61 5.46 -23.18 -4.78
N GLY A 62 5.47 -21.95 -5.27
CA GLY A 62 4.54 -21.48 -6.29
C GLY A 62 4.48 -19.97 -6.31
N SER A 63 3.83 -19.46 -7.35
CA SER A 63 3.44 -18.06 -7.47
C SER A 63 2.07 -17.90 -6.81
N GLU A 64 1.99 -17.04 -5.81
CA GLU A 64 0.72 -16.70 -5.14
C GLU A 64 0.44 -15.20 -5.35
N MET A 65 -0.84 -14.84 -5.36
CA MET A 65 -1.30 -13.48 -5.61
C MET A 65 -2.53 -13.15 -4.75
N ILE A 66 -2.55 -11.96 -4.17
CA ILE A 66 -3.68 -11.39 -3.41
C ILE A 66 -4.09 -10.07 -4.07
N PRO A 67 -5.33 -9.92 -4.55
CA PRO A 67 -5.86 -8.63 -4.99
C PRO A 67 -5.93 -7.64 -3.82
N ILE A 68 -5.52 -6.39 -4.02
CA ILE A 68 -5.56 -5.32 -3.00
C ILE A 68 -6.97 -5.18 -2.42
N LYS A 69 -8.01 -5.22 -3.27
CA LYS A 69 -9.42 -5.12 -2.86
C LYS A 69 -9.89 -6.24 -1.90
N SER A 70 -9.16 -7.35 -1.83
CA SER A 70 -9.49 -8.48 -0.96
C SER A 70 -8.76 -8.42 0.39
N ILE A 71 -7.78 -7.51 0.53
CA ILE A 71 -7.07 -7.29 1.78
C ILE A 71 -7.99 -6.50 2.70
N THR A 72 -8.27 -7.08 3.87
CA THR A 72 -9.11 -6.45 4.89
C THR A 72 -8.28 -5.61 5.84
N SER A 73 -7.05 -6.03 6.15
CA SER A 73 -6.14 -5.27 6.99
C SER A 73 -4.69 -5.71 6.82
N VAL A 74 -3.78 -4.82 7.24
CA VAL A 74 -2.34 -5.10 7.30
C VAL A 74 -1.85 -4.72 8.69
N THR A 75 -1.15 -5.64 9.35
CA THR A 75 -0.58 -5.42 10.67
C THR A 75 0.92 -5.66 10.63
N THR A 76 1.65 -4.98 11.51
CA THR A 76 3.10 -5.16 11.65
C THR A 76 3.43 -5.49 13.10
N ALA A 77 4.15 -6.57 13.32
CA ALA A 77 4.66 -6.95 14.62
C ALA A 77 6.19 -7.06 14.58
N ARG A 78 6.84 -6.76 15.70
CA ARG A 78 8.29 -6.94 15.84
C ARG A 78 8.60 -8.44 15.81
N ASP A 79 9.52 -8.86 14.93
CA ASP A 79 9.93 -10.26 14.78
C ASP A 79 11.46 -10.36 14.93
N GLY A 80 11.92 -10.31 16.17
CA GLY A 80 13.33 -10.27 16.55
C GLY A 80 13.91 -8.85 16.58
N MET A 81 15.25 -8.76 16.59
CA MET A 81 15.96 -7.49 16.73
C MET A 81 16.10 -6.68 15.44
N LEU A 82 16.08 -7.34 14.28
CA LEU A 82 16.35 -6.70 12.97
C LEU A 82 15.14 -6.71 12.03
N ASN A 83 14.17 -7.57 12.27
CA ASN A 83 13.09 -7.85 11.35
C ASN A 83 11.72 -7.57 11.96
N SER A 84 10.77 -7.19 11.12
CA SER A 84 9.36 -7.12 11.43
C SER A 84 8.61 -8.15 10.59
N ARG A 85 7.49 -8.62 11.13
CA ARG A 85 6.51 -9.40 10.39
C ARG A 85 5.37 -8.48 9.96
N VAL A 86 5.16 -8.39 8.66
CA VAL A 86 4.01 -7.72 8.05
C VAL A 86 2.98 -8.79 7.73
N SER A 87 1.86 -8.80 8.44
CA SER A 87 0.77 -9.76 8.24
C SER A 87 -0.32 -9.11 7.38
N VAL A 88 -0.52 -9.64 6.19
CA VAL A 88 -1.59 -9.25 5.27
C VAL A 88 -2.77 -10.18 5.48
N ILE A 89 -3.89 -9.64 5.90
CA ILE A 89 -5.09 -10.39 6.29
C ILE A 89 -6.14 -10.22 5.21
N THR A 90 -6.70 -11.33 4.75
CA THR A 90 -7.88 -11.38 3.87
C THR A 90 -9.03 -12.06 4.61
N ALA A 91 -10.20 -12.18 3.96
CA ALA A 91 -11.33 -12.90 4.53
C ALA A 91 -11.07 -14.40 4.78
N GLY A 92 -10.16 -15.02 4.02
CA GLY A 92 -9.95 -16.48 4.04
C GLY A 92 -8.59 -16.93 4.57
N ASN A 93 -7.60 -16.04 4.65
CA ASN A 93 -6.25 -16.39 5.09
C ASN A 93 -5.44 -15.17 5.55
N THR A 94 -4.38 -15.44 6.29
CA THR A 94 -3.33 -14.47 6.65
C THR A 94 -2.02 -14.89 6.00
N VAL A 95 -1.33 -13.95 5.37
CA VAL A 95 0.00 -14.15 4.79
C VAL A 95 1.00 -13.28 5.54
N ASP A 96 2.04 -13.91 6.08
CA ASP A 96 3.07 -13.27 6.86
C ASP A 96 4.33 -13.05 6.02
N PHE A 97 4.71 -11.78 5.86
CA PHE A 97 5.94 -11.37 5.21
C PHE A 97 6.95 -10.90 6.26
N ARG A 98 8.05 -11.63 6.42
CA ARG A 98 9.17 -11.17 7.24
C ARG A 98 10.08 -10.27 6.42
N VAL A 99 10.31 -9.05 6.90
CA VAL A 99 11.15 -8.03 6.24
C VAL A 99 11.94 -7.23 7.29
N SER A 100 12.86 -6.36 6.86
CA SER A 100 13.58 -5.47 7.79
C SER A 100 12.63 -4.44 8.41
N HIS A 101 13.00 -3.84 9.55
CA HIS A 101 12.18 -2.80 10.18
C HIS A 101 11.91 -1.59 9.26
N ALA A 102 12.91 -1.16 8.50
CA ALA A 102 12.77 -0.05 7.56
C ALA A 102 11.81 -0.40 6.42
N GLU A 103 11.95 -1.62 5.87
CA GLU A 103 11.08 -2.12 4.80
C GLU A 103 9.63 -2.29 5.27
N ALA A 104 9.43 -2.77 6.49
CA ALA A 104 8.08 -3.01 7.04
C ALA A 104 7.23 -1.76 7.05
N LYS A 105 7.82 -0.60 7.39
CA LYS A 105 7.13 0.68 7.37
C LYS A 105 6.70 1.04 5.95
N THR A 106 7.61 0.93 4.97
CA THR A 106 7.31 1.20 3.56
C THR A 106 6.21 0.29 3.01
N VAL A 107 6.28 -1.01 3.31
CA VAL A 107 5.27 -2.00 2.89
C VAL A 107 3.91 -1.69 3.53
N GLN A 108 3.87 -1.43 4.83
CA GLN A 108 2.64 -1.10 5.54
C GLN A 108 2.00 0.18 5.01
N ASP A 109 2.78 1.25 4.84
CA ASP A 109 2.29 2.52 4.32
C ASP A 109 1.75 2.36 2.90
N THR A 110 2.46 1.63 2.04
CA THR A 110 2.06 1.40 0.65
C THR A 110 0.75 0.60 0.58
N LEU A 111 0.65 -0.52 1.29
CA LEU A 111 -0.55 -1.35 1.28
C LEU A 111 -1.74 -0.64 1.91
N THR A 112 -1.54 0.10 3.01
CA THR A 112 -2.61 0.85 3.66
C THR A 112 -3.17 1.93 2.73
N ARG A 113 -2.30 2.65 2.00
CA ARG A 113 -2.73 3.64 1.00
C ARG A 113 -3.54 3.00 -0.11
N LEU A 114 -3.09 1.86 -0.63
CA LEU A 114 -3.76 1.10 -1.68
C LEU A 114 -5.14 0.57 -1.24
N ILE A 115 -5.24 0.02 -0.03
CA ILE A 115 -6.51 -0.48 0.53
C ILE A 115 -7.52 0.65 0.69
N LEU A 116 -7.06 1.83 1.14
CA LEU A 116 -7.92 3.01 1.31
C LEU A 116 -8.21 3.73 0.00
N GLY A 117 -7.74 3.23 -1.15
CA GLY A 117 -7.92 3.85 -2.46
C GLY A 117 -7.28 5.24 -2.55
N ARG A 118 -6.29 5.55 -1.69
CA ARG A 118 -5.58 6.82 -1.77
C ARG A 118 -4.62 6.78 -2.94
N PRO A 119 -4.62 7.83 -3.78
CA PRO A 119 -3.70 7.89 -4.90
C PRO A 119 -2.26 7.99 -4.38
N LEU A 120 -1.35 7.24 -5.03
CA LEU A 120 0.06 7.11 -4.64
C LEU A 120 0.89 8.36 -4.89
N ASP A 121 0.33 9.27 -5.66
CA ASP A 121 0.74 10.64 -5.86
C ASP A 121 -0.52 11.50 -5.67
N GLY A 122 -0.42 12.83 -5.54
CA GLY A 122 -1.56 13.74 -5.31
C GLY A 122 -2.67 13.78 -6.38
N GLN A 123 -2.87 12.69 -7.12
CA GLN A 123 -3.91 12.48 -8.10
C GLN A 123 -5.20 12.07 -7.42
N LEU A 124 -5.93 13.05 -6.87
CA LEU A 124 -7.36 12.94 -6.57
C LEU A 124 -8.04 11.92 -7.49
N ALA A 125 -8.51 10.81 -6.90
CA ALA A 125 -9.42 9.92 -7.61
C ALA A 125 -10.62 10.76 -8.09
N PRO A 126 -11.13 10.53 -9.32
CA PRO A 126 -12.38 11.14 -9.73
C PRO A 126 -13.47 10.57 -8.83
N ALA A 127 -13.96 11.40 -7.90
CA ALA A 127 -15.24 11.18 -7.28
C ALA A 127 -16.29 11.09 -8.39
N GLU A 128 -17.18 10.10 -8.30
CA GLU A 128 -18.44 10.09 -9.03
C GLU A 128 -19.15 11.45 -8.88
N PRO A 129 -19.95 11.87 -9.88
CA PRO A 129 -20.21 13.27 -10.17
C PRO A 129 -21.11 13.90 -9.10
N VAL A 130 -20.49 14.46 -8.07
CA VAL A 130 -21.09 15.57 -7.35
C VAL A 130 -20.74 16.82 -8.15
N ALA A 131 -21.79 17.49 -8.59
CA ALA A 131 -21.74 18.68 -9.41
C ALA A 131 -20.72 19.73 -8.90
N ALA A 132 -20.18 20.47 -9.88
CA ALA A 132 -19.46 21.74 -9.79
C ALA A 132 -17.94 21.69 -9.49
N ALA A 133 -17.17 22.07 -10.53
CA ALA A 133 -16.00 22.96 -10.58
C ALA A 133 -14.92 22.86 -9.46
N VAL A 134 -13.62 22.95 -9.70
CA VAL A 134 -12.90 24.01 -10.42
C VAL A 134 -11.52 23.47 -10.85
N ALA A 135 -11.07 23.99 -11.99
CA ALA A 135 -9.76 23.83 -12.57
C ALA A 135 -8.59 24.31 -11.66
N ALA A 136 -7.38 23.98 -12.10
CA ALA A 136 -6.08 24.35 -11.54
C ALA A 136 -5.98 25.85 -11.12
N PRO A 137 -5.09 26.17 -10.15
CA PRO A 137 -5.04 27.48 -9.51
C PRO A 137 -4.32 28.48 -10.41
N LEU A 138 -5.05 29.11 -11.31
CA LEU A 138 -4.73 30.45 -11.78
C LEU A 138 -5.62 31.38 -10.97
N VAL A 139 -4.99 32.27 -10.21
CA VAL A 139 -5.59 33.16 -9.20
C VAL A 139 -6.89 33.80 -9.70
N ASP A 140 -8.01 33.15 -9.42
CA ASP A 140 -9.32 33.59 -9.91
C ASP A 140 -9.90 34.59 -8.91
N VAL A 141 -9.54 35.87 -9.10
CA VAL A 141 -9.94 36.98 -8.23
C VAL A 141 -11.47 37.06 -8.12
N ALA A 142 -12.20 36.70 -9.18
CA ALA A 142 -13.66 36.61 -9.16
C ALA A 142 -14.15 35.55 -8.15
N ALA A 143 -13.55 34.36 -8.12
CA ALA A 143 -13.88 33.32 -7.16
C ALA A 143 -13.52 33.72 -5.71
N GLN A 144 -12.46 34.52 -5.51
CA GLN A 144 -12.12 35.07 -4.19
C GLN A 144 -13.14 36.09 -3.70
N LEU A 145 -13.68 36.93 -4.59
CA LEU A 145 -14.77 37.86 -4.28
C LEU A 145 -16.06 37.11 -3.89
N GLU A 146 -16.40 36.03 -4.59
CA GLU A 146 -17.56 35.19 -4.25
C GLU A 146 -17.42 34.53 -2.87
N LYS A 147 -16.21 34.06 -2.53
CA LYS A 147 -15.95 33.48 -1.20
C LYS A 147 -16.06 34.52 -0.08
N LEU A 148 -15.57 35.75 -0.31
CA LEU A 148 -15.74 36.84 0.66
C LEU A 148 -17.22 37.22 0.85
N ALA A 149 -18.01 37.22 -0.23
CA ALA A 149 -19.45 37.48 -0.15
C ALA A 149 -20.18 36.39 0.64
N SER A 150 -19.86 35.11 0.39
CA SER A 150 -20.42 33.98 1.15
C SER A 150 -20.09 34.04 2.65
N LEU A 151 -18.88 34.47 3.02
CA LEU A 151 -18.48 34.62 4.42
C LEU A 151 -19.18 35.79 5.12
N ARG A 152 -19.45 36.89 4.40
CA ARG A 152 -20.27 38.00 4.90
C ARG A 152 -21.72 37.58 5.09
N ASP A 153 -22.29 36.87 4.13
CA ASP A 153 -23.68 36.40 4.19
C ASP A 153 -23.88 35.35 5.29
N ALA A 154 -22.83 34.57 5.59
CA ALA A 154 -22.79 33.67 6.75
C ALA A 154 -22.59 34.39 8.10
N GLY A 155 -22.42 35.72 8.10
CA GLY A 155 -22.18 36.53 9.30
C GLY A 155 -20.80 36.31 9.94
N VAL A 156 -19.87 35.65 9.22
CA VAL A 156 -18.50 35.37 9.69
C VAL A 156 -17.61 36.61 9.53
N LEU A 157 -17.90 37.44 8.52
CA LEU A 157 -17.25 38.72 8.31
C LEU A 157 -18.26 39.85 8.51
N THR A 158 -17.79 40.93 9.14
CA THR A 158 -18.54 42.18 9.22
C THR A 158 -18.46 42.94 7.88
N GLU A 159 -19.40 43.85 7.63
CA GLU A 159 -19.43 44.65 6.38
C GLU A 159 -18.14 45.45 6.18
N GLU A 160 -17.56 45.96 7.27
CA GLU A 160 -16.31 46.72 7.26
C GLU A 160 -15.11 45.86 6.83
N GLU A 161 -15.01 44.62 7.35
CA GLU A 161 -13.95 43.68 7.01
C GLU A 161 -14.07 43.18 5.57
N PHE A 162 -15.29 42.95 5.10
CA PHE A 162 -15.56 42.60 3.71
C PHE A 162 -15.12 43.71 2.75
N ALA A 163 -15.48 44.97 3.02
CA ALA A 163 -15.12 46.11 2.18
C ALA A 163 -13.60 46.32 2.09
N ALA A 164 -12.89 46.17 3.21
CA ALA A 164 -11.42 46.24 3.25
C ALA A 164 -10.77 45.15 2.39
N LYS A 165 -11.23 43.89 2.52
CA LYS A 165 -10.68 42.74 1.78
C LYS A 165 -11.00 42.77 0.30
N LYS A 166 -12.19 43.26 -0.08
CA LYS A 166 -12.57 43.48 -1.48
C LYS A 166 -11.66 44.52 -2.15
N THR A 167 -11.39 45.62 -1.46
CA THR A 167 -10.53 46.70 -1.99
C THR A 167 -9.09 46.24 -2.15
N GLU A 168 -8.55 45.49 -1.17
CA GLU A 168 -7.22 44.87 -1.23
C GLU A 168 -7.10 43.91 -2.44
N LEU A 169 -8.12 43.08 -2.68
CA LEU A 169 -8.14 42.16 -3.81
C LEU A 169 -8.22 42.88 -5.16
N LEU A 170 -9.02 43.93 -5.27
CA LEU A 170 -9.11 44.73 -6.49
C LEU A 170 -7.84 45.55 -6.76
N ALA A 171 -7.15 46.02 -5.72
CA ALA A 171 -5.88 46.74 -5.86
C ALA A 171 -4.70 45.83 -6.29
N ARG A 172 -4.89 44.51 -6.19
CA ARG A 172 -3.92 43.49 -6.63
C ARG A 172 -4.12 43.07 -8.10
N MET A 173 -5.15 43.59 -8.77
CA MET A 173 -5.35 43.48 -10.23
C MET A 173 -4.51 44.52 -10.95
#